data_AF-A0A382DNZ3-F1
#
_entry.id   AF-A0A382DNZ3-F1
#
_cell.length_a   1.000
_cell.length_b   1.000
_cell.length_c   1.000
_cell.angle_alpha   90.00
_cell.angle_beta   90.00
_cell.angle_gamma   90.00
#
_symmetry.space_group_name_H-M   'P 1'
#
loop_
_entity.id
_entity.type
_entity.pdbx_description
1 polymer ?
#
loop_
_entity_poly.entity_id
_entity_poly.type
_entity_poly.pdbx_seq_one_letter_code
_entity_poly.pdbx_strand_id
1 'polypeptide(L)'
;MRMIKALGASAPAEVQTGAGGDVDSATCVRAINNTTTNHLVTVETAGSVLKGSFVLAGGADIYIEKDPTDWIFAANAGVLLTKVALR
;
A
#
# COMPACT_ATOMS: atom_id res chain seq x y z
N MET A 1 16.64 10.95 9.09
CA MET A 1 16.64 9.99 7.97
C MET A 1 16.25 8.63 8.53
N ARG A 2 15.09 8.08 8.15
CA ARG A 2 14.72 6.71 8.55
C ARG A 2 15.32 5.75 7.53
N MET A 3 16.02 4.71 8.00
CA MET A 3 16.54 3.67 7.13
C MET A 3 15.46 2.61 6.95
N ILE A 4 15.34 2.06 5.74
CA ILE A 4 14.43 0.95 5.45
C ILE A 4 15.22 -0.21 4.87
N LYS A 5 14.80 -1.44 5.19
CA LYS A 5 15.20 -2.63 4.46
C LYS A 5 14.12 -2.93 3.43
N ALA A 6 14.44 -2.79 2.15
CA ALA A 6 13.58 -3.31 1.09
C ALA A 6 13.57 -4.85 1.14
N LEU A 7 12.39 -5.44 1.05
CA LEU A 7 12.16 -6.88 1.17
C LEU A 7 11.41 -7.46 -0.03
N GLY A 8 10.92 -6.62 -0.93
CA GLY A 8 10.23 -7.01 -2.16
C GLY A 8 10.37 -5.93 -3.23
N ALA A 9 9.90 -6.23 -4.43
CA ALA A 9 9.85 -5.27 -5.53
C ALA A 9 8.77 -4.20 -5.27
N SER A 10 8.97 -3.01 -5.83
CA SER A 10 7.93 -1.99 -5.88
C SER A 10 7.01 -2.28 -7.06
N ALA A 11 5.70 -2.38 -6.82
CA ALA A 11 4.70 -2.70 -7.84
C ALA A 11 3.50 -1.73 -7.73
N PRO A 12 2.80 -1.45 -8.84
CA PRO A 12 1.56 -0.67 -8.80
C PRO A 12 0.51 -1.34 -7.92
N ALA A 13 -0.22 -0.53 -7.16
CA ALA A 13 -1.37 -0.98 -6.40
C ALA A 13 -2.50 -1.39 -7.37
N GLU A 14 -3.21 -2.44 -6.99
CA GLU A 14 -4.45 -2.83 -7.64
C GLU A 14 -5.52 -1.74 -7.42
N VAL A 15 -6.50 -1.66 -8.34
CA VAL A 15 -7.42 -0.50 -8.41
C VAL A 15 -8.87 -0.76 -7.98
N GLN A 16 -9.15 -1.95 -7.46
CA GLN A 16 -10.49 -2.35 -7.06
C GLN A 16 -10.47 -3.30 -5.86
N THR A 17 -11.55 -3.26 -5.08
CA THR A 17 -11.82 -4.23 -4.00
C THR A 17 -11.90 -5.65 -4.57
N GLY A 18 -11.45 -6.64 -3.79
CA GLY A 18 -11.45 -8.05 -4.20
C GLY A 18 -10.36 -8.42 -5.21
N ALA A 19 -9.64 -7.42 -5.74
CA ALA A 19 -8.39 -7.60 -6.48
C ALA A 19 -7.19 -7.05 -5.70
N GLY A 20 -7.37 -6.55 -4.47
CA GLY A 20 -6.28 -6.07 -3.65
C GLY A 20 -5.20 -7.14 -3.41
N GLY A 21 -3.95 -6.71 -3.21
CA GLY A 21 -2.83 -7.60 -2.96
C GLY A 21 -2.41 -7.60 -1.50
N ASP A 22 -1.96 -8.76 -0.98
CA ASP A 22 -1.38 -8.88 0.36
C ASP A 22 0.07 -8.35 0.45
N VAL A 23 0.62 -7.95 -0.69
CA VAL A 23 1.98 -7.40 -0.85
C VAL A 23 3.02 -8.38 -0.30
N ASP A 24 3.03 -9.61 -0.81
CA ASP A 24 3.92 -10.71 -0.36
C ASP A 24 3.83 -10.95 1.15
N SER A 25 2.60 -10.95 1.67
CA SER A 25 2.29 -11.09 3.09
C SER A 25 3.10 -10.13 4.00
N ALA A 26 3.28 -8.88 3.55
CA ALA A 26 3.99 -7.85 4.30
C ALA A 26 3.27 -7.48 5.62
N THR A 27 4.04 -7.18 6.67
CA THR A 27 3.52 -6.50 7.88
C THR A 27 3.74 -4.99 7.85
N CYS A 28 4.66 -4.53 7.00
CA CYS A 28 4.90 -3.11 6.74
C CYS A 28 5.05 -2.89 5.23
N VAL A 29 4.25 -1.99 4.69
CA VAL A 29 4.25 -1.63 3.26
C VAL A 29 4.56 -0.15 3.14
N ARG A 30 5.59 0.18 2.36
CA ARG A 30 5.78 1.56 1.90
C ARG A 30 4.85 1.80 0.73
N ALA A 31 3.96 2.77 0.84
CA ALA A 31 3.13 3.25 -0.25
C ALA A 31 3.66 4.61 -0.71
N ILE A 32 3.94 4.76 -2.00
CA ILE A 32 4.34 6.03 -2.61
C ILE A 32 3.37 6.38 -3.72
N ASN A 33 2.88 7.61 -3.72
CA ASN A 33 2.10 8.14 -4.83
C ASN A 33 3.04 8.88 -5.78
N ASN A 34 3.33 8.30 -6.93
CA ASN A 34 4.22 8.90 -7.92
C ASN A 34 3.53 9.91 -8.86
N THR A 35 2.24 10.16 -8.66
CA THR A 35 1.47 11.15 -9.41
C THR A 35 1.42 12.49 -8.68
N THR A 36 0.82 13.49 -9.31
CA THR A 36 0.57 14.82 -8.71
C THR A 36 -0.81 14.92 -8.04
N THR A 37 -1.66 13.91 -8.17
CA THR A 37 -3.05 13.95 -7.71
C THR A 37 -3.21 13.11 -6.45
N ASN A 38 -4.11 13.52 -5.56
CA ASN A 38 -4.42 12.78 -4.35
C ASN A 38 -5.18 11.49 -4.67
N HIS A 39 -4.78 10.38 -4.08
CA HIS A 39 -5.41 9.07 -4.31
C HIS A 39 -5.83 8.42 -2.99
N LEU A 40 -7.02 7.82 -2.99
CA LEU A 40 -7.49 7.02 -1.87
C LEU A 40 -6.73 5.69 -1.87
N VAL A 41 -6.16 5.33 -0.73
CA VAL A 41 -5.58 4.01 -0.46
C VAL A 41 -6.47 3.32 0.57
N THR A 42 -6.79 2.07 0.32
CA THR A 42 -7.72 1.28 1.13
C THR A 42 -7.04 0.00 1.58
N VAL A 43 -7.26 -0.34 2.85
CA VAL A 43 -6.87 -1.62 3.44
C VAL A 43 -8.14 -2.42 3.70
N GLU A 44 -8.18 -3.64 3.20
CA GLU A 44 -9.27 -4.59 3.39
C GLU A 44 -8.73 -5.95 3.81
N THR A 45 -9.60 -6.83 4.30
CA THR A 45 -9.25 -8.23 4.47
C THR A 45 -9.26 -8.93 3.11
N ALA A 46 -8.65 -10.12 3.02
CA ALA A 46 -8.76 -10.99 1.84
C ALA A 46 -10.20 -11.39 1.46
N GLY A 47 -11.16 -11.20 2.37
CA GLY A 47 -12.59 -11.38 2.12
C GLY A 47 -13.31 -10.11 1.68
N SER A 48 -12.59 -9.10 1.18
CA SER A 48 -13.13 -7.78 0.77
C SER A 48 -13.88 -7.04 1.87
N VAL A 49 -13.48 -7.23 3.13
CA VAL A 49 -14.03 -6.46 4.25
C VAL A 49 -13.15 -5.25 4.52
N LEU A 50 -13.71 -4.05 4.34
CA LEU A 50 -13.03 -2.79 4.59
C LEU A 50 -12.51 -2.72 6.05
N LYS A 51 -11.20 -2.48 6.21
CA LYS A 51 -10.57 -2.18 7.51
C LYS A 51 -10.39 -0.69 7.72
N GLY A 52 -10.07 0.03 6.64
CA GLY A 52 -9.92 1.49 6.68
C GLY A 52 -9.36 2.04 5.37
N SER A 53 -9.34 3.37 5.26
CA SER A 53 -8.81 4.07 4.10
C SER A 53 -8.24 5.42 4.48
N PHE A 54 -7.35 5.93 3.64
CA PHE A 54 -6.74 7.25 3.80
C PHE A 54 -6.38 7.83 2.43
N VAL A 55 -6.25 9.16 2.38
CA VAL A 55 -5.82 9.86 1.16
C VAL A 55 -4.31 10.03 1.18
N LEU A 56 -3.63 9.53 0.14
CA LEU A 56 -2.20 9.73 -0.09
C LEU A 56 -2.01 10.88 -1.08
N ALA A 57 -1.40 11.96 -0.63
CA ALA A 57 -1.12 13.13 -1.45
C ALA A 57 -0.16 12.80 -2.61
N GLY A 58 -0.28 13.53 -3.72
CA GLY A 58 0.64 13.40 -4.85
C GLY A 58 2.09 13.67 -4.43
N GLY A 59 3.01 12.80 -4.86
CA GLY A 59 4.44 12.89 -4.54
C GLY A 59 4.81 12.50 -3.10
N ALA A 60 3.85 12.09 -2.27
CA ALA A 60 4.09 11.68 -0.89
C ALA A 60 4.29 10.16 -0.75
N ASP A 61 4.99 9.77 0.31
CA ASP A 61 5.07 8.38 0.75
C ASP A 61 4.67 8.21 2.23
N ILE A 62 4.16 7.03 2.55
CA ILE A 62 3.78 6.63 3.90
C ILE A 62 4.12 5.16 4.14
N TYR A 63 4.20 4.76 5.40
CA TYR A 63 4.35 3.38 5.83
C TYR A 63 3.03 2.90 6.42
N ILE A 64 2.51 1.82 5.87
CA ILE A 64 1.26 1.18 6.27
C ILE A 64 1.63 -0.06 7.08
N GLU A 65 1.18 -0.11 8.32
CA GLU A 65 1.17 -1.34 9.12
C GLU A 65 -0.11 -2.11 8.79
N LYS A 66 0.02 -3.42 8.57
CA LYS A 66 -1.10 -4.29 8.23
C LYS A 66 -0.86 -5.70 8.75
N ASP A 67 -1.93 -6.49 8.83
CA ASP A 67 -1.78 -7.93 9.03
C ASP A 67 -1.25 -8.59 7.74
N PRO A 68 -0.48 -9.70 7.83
CA PRO A 68 0.07 -10.37 6.65
C PRO A 68 -1.01 -10.72 5.61
N THR A 69 -2.23 -11.03 6.05
CA THR A 69 -3.37 -11.40 5.19
C THR A 69 -4.18 -10.23 4.67
N ASP A 70 -3.95 -9.01 5.15
CA ASP A 70 -4.67 -7.83 4.68
C ASP A 70 -4.25 -7.47 3.28
N TRP A 71 -5.22 -7.05 2.48
CA TRP A 71 -5.04 -6.58 1.12
C TRP A 71 -5.03 -5.06 1.07
N ILE A 72 -4.24 -4.51 0.16
CA ILE A 72 -4.19 -3.07 -0.13
C ILE A 72 -4.55 -2.86 -1.60
N PHE A 73 -5.40 -1.87 -1.85
CA PHE A 73 -5.67 -1.34 -3.18
C PHE A 73 -5.71 0.19 -3.13
N ALA A 74 -5.61 0.85 -4.27
CA ALA A 74 -5.67 2.30 -4.38
C ALA A 74 -6.57 2.75 -5.52
N ALA A 75 -7.07 3.98 -5.48
CA ALA A 75 -7.89 4.53 -6.56
C ALA A 75 -7.12 4.71 -7.89
N ASN A 76 -5.80 4.50 -7.90
CA ASN A 76 -4.96 4.64 -9.09
C ASN A 76 -3.67 3.80 -8.98
N ALA A 77 -3.25 3.20 -10.10
CA ALA A 77 -2.03 2.38 -10.22
C ALA A 77 -0.72 3.18 -10.08
N GLY A 78 -0.77 4.52 -10.07
CA GLY A 78 0.36 5.39 -9.72
C GLY A 78 0.71 5.37 -8.23
N VAL A 79 -0.10 4.74 -7.39
CA VAL A 79 0.33 4.34 -6.03
C VAL A 79 1.14 3.07 -6.15
N LEU A 80 2.43 3.12 -5.80
CA LEU A 80 3.31 1.95 -5.77
C LEU A 80 3.43 1.44 -4.34
N LEU A 81 3.34 0.12 -4.18
CA LEU A 81 3.45 -0.58 -2.91
C LEU A 81 4.76 -1.38 -2.89
N THR A 82 5.45 -1.35 -1.76
CA THR A 82 6.68 -2.12 -1.56
C THR A 82 6.71 -2.71 -0.17
N LYS A 83 7.00 -4.02 -0.07
CA LYS A 83 7.28 -4.68 1.21
C LYS A 83 8.60 -4.17 1.80
N VAL A 84 8.55 -3.65 3.02
CA VAL A 84 9.72 -3.09 3.72
C VAL A 84 9.75 -3.52 5.18
N ALA A 85 10.90 -3.33 5.83
CA ALA A 85 11.01 -3.30 7.28
C ALA A 85 11.68 -2.00 7.72
N LEU A 86 11.16 -1.40 8.80
CA LEU A 86 11.74 -0.22 9.43
C LEU A 86 12.99 -0.62 10.23
N ARG A 87 14.01 0.24 10.22
CA ARG A 87 15.26 0.08 10.98
C ARG A 87 15.54 1.26 11.90
#